data_AF-A0A377Z8M0-F1
#
_entry.id   AF-A0A377Z8M0-F1
#
_cell.length_a   1.000
_cell.length_b   1.000
_cell.length_c   1.000
_cell.angle_alpha   90.00
_cell.angle_beta   90.00
_cell.angle_gamma   90.00
#
_symmetry.space_group_name_H-M   'P 1'
#
loop_
_entity.id
_entity.type
_entity.pdbx_description
1 polymer ?
#
loop_
_entity_poly.entity_id
_entity_poly.type
_entity_poly.pdbx_seq_one_letter_code
_entity_poly.pdbx_strand_id
1 'polypeptide(L)'
;MVDSLTTLFKTLKTVKRAFLCSIKERADAPANLLIGIEAEGDIEAIIQTTGSVATDTLPGDEPIDICQVVEGEKGISHFMIAHITPFYEKRWGSFLRDFKQNRII
;
A
#
# COMPACT_ATOMS: atom_id res chain seq x y z
N MET A 1 -5.96 -8.96 8.16
CA MET A 1 -4.94 -8.06 7.56
C MET A 1 -5.50 -6.97 6.63
N VAL A 2 -6.05 -7.29 5.44
CA VAL A 2 -6.41 -6.26 4.43
C VAL A 2 -7.34 -5.15 4.96
N ASP A 3 -8.38 -5.51 5.71
CA ASP A 3 -9.31 -4.52 6.29
C ASP A 3 -8.64 -3.63 7.34
N SER A 4 -7.76 -4.21 8.16
CA SER A 4 -6.99 -3.47 9.18
C SER A 4 -6.01 -2.50 8.54
N LEU A 5 -5.29 -2.92 7.51
CA LEU A 5 -4.39 -2.06 6.74
C LEU A 5 -5.15 -0.98 5.98
N THR A 6 -6.31 -1.30 5.42
CA THR A 6 -7.19 -0.31 4.79
C THR A 6 -7.64 0.75 5.79
N THR A 7 -7.93 0.35 7.03
CA THR A 7 -8.28 1.28 8.11
C THR A 7 -7.08 2.14 8.50
N LEU A 8 -5.89 1.55 8.63
CA LEU A 8 -4.64 2.29 8.89
C LEU A 8 -4.39 3.35 7.80
N PHE A 9 -4.41 2.96 6.52
CA PHE A 9 -4.07 3.87 5.41
C PHE A 9 -5.06 5.00 5.21
N LYS A 10 -6.31 4.85 5.63
CA LYS A 10 -7.26 5.98 5.70
C LYS A 10 -6.82 7.08 6.67
N THR A 11 -6.03 6.74 7.70
CA THR A 11 -5.47 7.71 8.65
C THR A 11 -4.17 8.34 8.13
N LEU A 12 -3.39 7.60 7.34
CA LEU A 12 -2.13 8.04 6.74
C LEU A 12 -2.37 8.78 5.43
N LYS A 13 -2.59 10.09 5.50
CA LYS A 13 -2.92 10.94 4.33
C LYS A 13 -1.86 10.91 3.21
N THR A 14 -0.64 10.51 3.52
CA THR A 14 0.49 10.40 2.58
C THR A 14 0.45 9.15 1.72
N VAL A 15 -0.28 8.11 2.11
CA VAL A 15 -0.42 6.87 1.34
C VAL A 15 -1.41 7.09 0.20
N LYS A 16 -0.95 6.86 -1.04
CA LYS A 16 -1.75 6.98 -2.26
C LYS A 16 -2.39 5.66 -2.63
N ARG A 17 -1.57 4.60 -2.73
CA ARG A 17 -1.99 3.25 -3.10
C ARG A 17 -1.24 2.23 -2.26
N ALA A 18 -1.89 1.10 -2.01
CA ALA A 18 -1.24 -0.07 -1.44
C ALA A 18 -1.63 -1.33 -2.21
N PHE A 19 -0.65 -2.21 -2.39
CA PHE A 19 -0.71 -3.42 -3.21
C PHE A 19 -0.37 -4.62 -2.34
N LEU A 20 -0.96 -5.77 -2.65
CA LEU A 20 -0.67 -7.03 -1.99
C LEU A 20 -0.47 -8.09 -3.07
N CYS A 21 0.65 -8.79 -3.03
CA CYS A 21 0.91 -9.93 -3.91
C CYS A 21 1.73 -11.00 -3.17
N SER A 22 1.80 -12.19 -3.77
CA SER A 22 2.74 -13.23 -3.36
C SER A 22 3.88 -13.28 -4.36
N ILE A 23 5.12 -13.25 -3.89
CA ILE A 23 6.32 -13.30 -4.72
C ILE A 23 7.14 -14.53 -4.38
N LYS A 24 7.70 -15.18 -5.39
CA LYS A 24 8.68 -16.26 -5.23
C LYS A 24 10.04 -15.75 -5.68
N GLU A 25 11.05 -15.90 -4.84
CA GLU A 25 12.43 -15.57 -5.20
C GLU A 25 12.97 -16.55 -6.27
N ARG A 26 12.54 -17.82 -6.19
CA ARG A 26 12.87 -18.90 -7.14
C ARG A 26 11.65 -19.81 -7.34
N ALA A 27 11.58 -20.52 -8.47
CA ALA A 27 10.41 -21.35 -8.81
C ALA A 27 10.00 -22.34 -7.70
N ASP A 28 11.01 -22.96 -7.07
CA ASP A 28 10.84 -23.98 -6.03
C ASP A 28 10.86 -23.41 -4.60
N ALA A 29 11.01 -22.09 -4.45
CA ALA A 29 10.95 -21.45 -3.14
C ALA A 29 9.50 -21.24 -2.68
N PRO A 30 9.26 -21.24 -1.35
CA PRO A 30 8.01 -20.71 -0.80
C PRO A 30 7.74 -19.30 -1.31
N ALA A 31 6.46 -18.95 -1.46
CA ALA A 31 6.09 -17.59 -1.79
C ALA A 31 6.02 -16.74 -0.52
N ASN A 32 6.61 -15.55 -0.55
CA ASN A 32 6.47 -14.55 0.50
C ASN A 32 5.30 -13.65 0.17
N LEU A 33 4.61 -13.16 1.19
CA LEU A 33 3.67 -12.06 1.03
C LEU A 33 4.46 -10.76 0.92
N LEU A 34 4.09 -9.92 -0.04
CA LEU A 34 4.71 -8.62 -0.25
C LEU A 34 3.64 -7.54 -0.27
N ILE A 35 3.81 -6.54 0.61
CA ILE A 35 3.00 -5.32 0.64
C ILE A 35 3.79 -4.20 -0.02
N GLY A 36 3.28 -3.69 -1.13
CA GLY A 36 3.81 -2.50 -1.78
C GLY A 36 3.05 -1.26 -1.35
N ILE A 37 3.76 -0.19 -0.99
CA ILE A 37 3.15 1.08 -0.56
C ILE A 37 3.67 2.22 -1.43
N GLU A 38 2.75 2.85 -2.17
CA GLU A 38 3.03 4.13 -2.81
C GLU A 38 2.61 5.26 -1.86
N ALA A 39 3.59 6.01 -1.38
CA ALA A 39 3.36 7.11 -0.45
C ALA A 39 4.36 8.26 -0.66
N GLU A 40 3.97 9.43 -0.17
CA GLU A 40 4.84 10.61 -0.05
C GLU A 40 5.37 10.77 1.39
N GLY A 41 6.49 11.47 1.56
CA GLY A 41 7.04 11.78 2.88
C GLY A 41 7.83 10.62 3.50
N ASP A 42 7.70 10.44 4.82
CA ASP A 42 8.50 9.47 5.59
C ASP A 42 7.99 8.04 5.38
N ILE A 43 8.60 7.36 4.40
CA ILE A 43 8.25 5.99 4.05
C ILE A 43 8.63 4.99 5.15
N GLU A 44 9.70 5.23 5.90
CA GLU A 44 10.18 4.30 6.92
C GLU A 44 9.16 4.20 8.08
N ALA A 45 8.63 5.35 8.52
CA ALA A 45 7.58 5.39 9.52
C ALA A 45 6.29 4.67 9.05
N ILE A 46 5.94 4.79 7.77
CA ILE A 46 4.79 4.11 7.17
C ILE A 46 5.04 2.60 7.11
N ILE A 47 6.22 2.15 6.68
CA ILE A 47 6.61 0.75 6.63
C ILE A 47 6.55 0.14 8.03
N GLN A 48 7.14 0.80 9.03
CA GLN A 48 7.14 0.33 10.42
C GLN A 48 5.72 0.16 10.97
N THR A 49 4.86 1.17 10.79
CA THR A 49 3.47 1.11 11.27
C THR A 49 2.67 0.05 10.52
N THR A 50 2.90 -0.09 9.22
CA THR A 50 2.28 -1.15 8.41
C THR A 50 2.69 -2.53 8.90
N GLY A 51 3.99 -2.74 9.17
CA GLY A 51 4.53 -3.99 9.68
C GLY A 51 3.92 -4.37 11.03
N SER A 52 3.77 -3.41 11.93
CA SER A 52 3.08 -3.61 13.21
C SER A 52 1.65 -4.14 13.01
N VAL A 53 0.84 -3.46 12.20
CA VAL A 53 -0.57 -3.87 11.96
C VAL A 53 -0.65 -5.17 11.18
N ALA A 54 0.24 -5.40 10.22
CA ALA A 54 0.27 -6.63 9.44
C ALA A 54 0.54 -7.83 10.35
N THR A 55 1.55 -7.73 11.22
CA THR A 55 1.94 -8.79 12.17
C THR A 55 0.81 -9.12 13.14
N ASP A 56 0.13 -8.11 13.68
CA ASP A 56 -0.99 -8.30 14.63
C ASP A 56 -2.25 -8.92 13.99
N THR A 57 -2.35 -8.90 12.66
CA THR A 57 -3.61 -9.23 11.94
C THR A 57 -3.44 -10.30 10.87
N LEU A 58 -2.25 -10.88 10.78
CA LEU A 58 -1.97 -12.08 10.00
C LEU A 58 -2.45 -13.30 10.79
N PRO A 59 -3.23 -14.21 10.18
CA PRO A 59 -3.72 -15.40 10.88
C PRO A 59 -2.66 -16.49 11.05
N GLY A 60 -1.50 -16.37 10.41
CA GLY A 60 -0.38 -17.31 10.48
C GLY A 60 0.96 -16.57 10.65
N ASP A 61 2.04 -17.33 10.58
CA ASP A 61 3.42 -16.84 10.74
C ASP A 61 4.14 -16.69 9.39
N GLU A 62 3.39 -16.54 8.28
CA GLU A 62 4.02 -16.37 6.97
C GLU A 62 4.85 -15.07 6.93
N PRO A 63 6.05 -15.10 6.33
CA PRO A 63 6.87 -13.90 6.20
C PRO A 63 6.16 -12.87 5.32
N ILE A 64 6.10 -11.63 5.81
CA ILE A 64 5.63 -10.47 5.08
C ILE A 64 6.79 -9.52 4.87
N ASP A 65 7.09 -9.27 3.59
CA ASP A 65 7.97 -8.19 3.17
C ASP A 65 7.14 -6.94 2.89
N ILE A 66 7.72 -5.76 3.13
CA ILE A 66 7.09 -4.47 2.86
C ILE A 66 8.08 -3.61 2.09
N CYS A 67 7.64 -3.02 0.98
CA CYS A 67 8.49 -2.16 0.17
C CYS A 67 7.77 -0.87 -0.26
N GLN A 68 8.57 0.16 -0.55
CA GLN A 68 8.06 1.33 -1.26
C GLN A 68 7.77 0.98 -2.71
N VAL A 69 6.69 1.53 -3.24
CA VAL A 69 6.37 1.53 -4.67
C VAL A 69 6.56 2.94 -5.18
N VAL A 70 7.46 3.09 -6.15
CA VAL A 70 7.80 4.39 -6.74
C VAL A 70 7.43 4.37 -8.22
N GLU A 71 6.62 5.33 -8.64
CA GLU A 71 6.23 5.48 -10.03
C GLU A 71 7.47 5.76 -10.93
N GLY A 72 7.53 5.10 -12.08
CA GLY A 72 8.65 5.20 -13.02
C GLY A 72 9.82 4.27 -12.73
N GLU A 73 9.89 3.64 -11.56
CA GLU A 73 10.90 2.61 -11.27
C GLU A 73 10.58 1.28 -11.97
N LYS A 74 11.63 0.57 -12.37
CA LYS A 74 11.54 -0.78 -12.96
C LYS A 74 11.38 -1.84 -11.87
N GLY A 75 11.17 -3.09 -12.29
CA GLY A 75 11.11 -4.22 -11.38
C GLY A 75 9.78 -4.27 -10.62
N ILE A 76 9.84 -4.42 -9.29
CA ILE A 76 8.65 -4.68 -8.47
C ILE A 76 7.67 -3.51 -8.44
N SER A 77 8.17 -2.27 -8.43
CA SER A 77 7.35 -1.05 -8.51
C SER A 77 6.53 -1.02 -9.81
N HIS A 78 7.19 -1.24 -10.95
CA HIS A 78 6.51 -1.34 -12.24
C HIS A 78 5.49 -2.46 -12.26
N PHE A 79 5.88 -3.65 -11.78
CA PHE A 79 5.00 -4.82 -11.76
C PHE A 79 3.71 -4.55 -10.97
N MET A 80 3.83 -3.98 -9.77
CA MET A 80 2.67 -3.66 -8.94
C MET A 80 1.77 -2.63 -9.60
N ILE A 81 2.33 -1.54 -10.14
CA ILE A 81 1.55 -0.48 -10.78
C ILE A 81 0.86 -0.97 -12.06
N ALA A 82 1.55 -1.78 -12.88
CA ALA A 82 1.06 -2.18 -14.20
C ALA A 82 0.16 -3.42 -14.18
N HIS A 83 0.33 -4.31 -13.19
CA HIS A 83 -0.29 -5.63 -13.21
C HIS A 83 -1.09 -6.00 -11.96
N ILE A 84 -1.00 -5.22 -10.87
CA ILE A 84 -1.72 -5.52 -9.63
C ILE A 84 -2.77 -4.45 -9.36
N THR A 85 -4.01 -4.87 -9.10
CA THR A 85 -5.03 -3.94 -8.60
C THR A 85 -4.72 -3.59 -7.15
N PRO A 86 -4.59 -2.29 -6.79
CA PRO A 86 -4.36 -1.90 -5.42
C PRO A 86 -5.55 -2.29 -4.53
N PHE A 87 -5.28 -2.82 -3.33
CA PHE A 87 -6.34 -3.11 -2.37
C PHE A 87 -6.78 -1.85 -1.62
N TYR A 88 -5.92 -0.84 -1.56
CA TYR A 88 -6.22 0.49 -1.07
C TYR A 88 -5.81 1.52 -2.11
N GLU A 89 -6.71 2.44 -2.41
CA GLU A 89 -6.42 3.62 -3.21
C GLU A 89 -7.12 4.84 -2.60
N LYS A 90 -6.35 5.89 -2.35
CA LYS A 90 -6.85 7.13 -1.79
C LYS A 90 -7.81 7.79 -2.79
N ARG A 91 -9.09 7.84 -2.44
CA ARG A 91 -10.12 8.48 -3.27
C ARG A 91 -10.00 10.00 -3.23
N TRP A 92 -9.78 10.62 -4.38
CA TRP A 92 -9.77 12.07 -4.57
C TRP A 92 -11.17 12.68 -4.66
N GLY A 93 -12.21 11.86 -4.82
CA GLY A 93 -13.58 12.31 -5.16
C GLY A 93 -14.27 13.23 -4.13
N SER A 94 -13.87 13.17 -2.85
CA SER A 94 -14.40 14.12 -1.84
C SER A 94 -13.74 15.49 -1.94
N PHE A 95 -12.44 15.55 -2.21
CA PHE A 95 -11.68 16.79 -2.35
C PHE A 95 -12.17 17.66 -3.52
N LEU A 96 -12.60 17.04 -4.64
CA LEU A 96 -13.19 17.75 -5.78
C LEU A 96 -14.57 18.35 -5.47
N ARG A 97 -15.34 17.78 -4.52
CA ARG A 97 -16.61 18.36 -4.09
C ARG A 97 -16.38 19.61 -3.24
N ASP A 98 -15.45 19.54 -2.29
CA ASP A 98 -15.10 20.67 -1.42
C ASP A 98 -14.54 21.86 -2.22
N PHE A 99 -13.73 21.59 -3.26
CA PHE A 99 -13.19 22.65 -4.12
C PHE A 99 -14.26 23.40 -4.92
N LYS A 100 -15.36 22.74 -5.30
CA LYS A 100 -16.48 23.39 -6.01
C LYS A 100 -17.34 24.23 -5.07
N GLN A 101 -17.45 23.83 -3.80
CA GLN A 101 -18.28 24.52 -2.82
C GLN A 101 -17.59 25.78 -2.27
N ASN A 102 -16.25 25.77 -2.14
CA ASN A 102 -15.46 26.92 -1.68
C ASN A 102 -15.11 27.98 -2.74
N ARG A 103 -15.59 27.85 -3.99
CA ARG A 103 -15.38 28.84 -5.07
C ARG A 103 -16.63 29.66 -5.41
N ILE A 104 -17.67 29.58 -4.57
CA ILE A 104 -18.86 30.43 -4.67
C ILE A 104 -18.80 31.45 -3.53
N ILE A 105 -17.94 32.46 -3.67
CA ILE A 105 -18.05 33.76 -2.98
C ILE A 105 -17.62 34.82 -3.99
#